data_AF-A0A811QS06-F1
#
_entry.id   AF-A0A811QS06-F1
#
_cell.length_a   1.000
_cell.length_b   1.000
_cell.length_c   1.000
_cell.angle_alpha   90.00
_cell.angle_beta   90.00
_cell.angle_gamma   90.00
#
_symmetry.space_group_name_H-M   'P 1'
#
loop_
_entity.id
_entity.type
_entity.pdbx_description
1 polymer ?
#
loop_
_entity_poly.entity_id
_entity_poly.type
_entity_poly.pdbx_seq_one_letter_code
_entity_poly.pdbx_strand_id
1 'polypeptide(L)'
;MMPPKQLLTIVIIIFCTLSFIKLLLLTSSSSSSAGSTSRSSPAWDAVGGGNGTARSALAVKELALLRSVVAARAPCRLLVFGLSPQLLALAKLNSGAGAGAATAFVTDSADDADAARHALLSGRGAGAGSGSADAVAIHRARYRDAAAEAWPLLRRARGSPACRRPTGTVRKSGCPLALTSLPREVLDARWDVVVVDGPSGAAPDEPGRMGTIYTAAALARAVAGGEAVDVAVHDVDRTVERWYAWEYLCQDNLVAAKGRLWHFRIAAGAGPTDAFCSIGPVQIL
;
A
#
# COMPACT_ATOMS: atom_id res chain seq x y z
N MET A 1 39.28 43.43 -12.43
CA MET A 1 39.07 41.96 -12.35
C MET A 1 38.94 41.61 -10.88
N MET A 2 37.77 41.13 -10.43
CA MET A 2 37.60 40.75 -9.03
C MET A 2 38.40 39.47 -8.74
N PRO A 3 39.11 39.37 -7.60
CA PRO A 3 39.84 38.16 -7.25
C PRO A 3 38.87 36.98 -7.04
N PRO A 4 39.22 35.77 -7.48
CA PRO A 4 38.32 34.61 -7.47
C PRO A 4 37.77 34.27 -6.07
N LYS A 5 38.51 34.60 -5.01
CA LYS A 5 38.05 34.44 -3.62
C LYS A 5 36.88 35.37 -3.27
N GLN A 6 36.90 36.62 -3.74
CA GLN A 6 35.79 37.57 -3.50
C GLN A 6 34.54 37.18 -4.29
N LEU A 7 34.70 36.67 -5.51
CA LEU A 7 33.58 36.17 -6.30
C LEU A 7 32.88 34.99 -5.60
N LEU A 8 33.65 34.05 -5.06
CA LEU A 8 33.11 32.91 -4.32
C LEU A 8 32.32 33.34 -3.07
N THR A 9 32.87 34.28 -2.29
CA THR A 9 32.19 34.79 -1.08
C THR A 9 30.86 35.48 -1.42
N ILE A 10 30.83 36.29 -2.49
CA ILE A 10 29.61 36.97 -2.94
C ILE A 10 28.55 35.94 -3.36
N VAL A 11 28.94 34.92 -4.12
CA VAL A 11 28.03 33.84 -4.55
C VAL A 11 27.43 33.10 -3.35
N ILE A 12 28.25 32.75 -2.35
CA ILE A 12 27.76 32.06 -1.14
C ILE A 12 26.75 32.94 -0.38
N ILE A 13 27.03 34.23 -0.21
CA ILE A 13 26.11 35.15 0.48
C ILE A 13 24.77 35.27 -0.28
N ILE A 14 24.80 35.33 -1.60
CA ILE A 14 23.59 35.37 -2.44
C ILE A 14 22.77 34.08 -2.26
N PHE A 15 23.39 32.91 -2.33
CA PHE A 15 22.67 31.64 -2.14
C PHE A 15 22.11 31.49 -0.72
N CYS A 16 22.86 31.91 0.30
CA CYS A 16 22.38 31.89 1.68
C CYS A 16 21.16 32.81 1.86
N THR A 17 21.23 34.05 1.37
CA THR A 17 20.12 35.02 1.49
C THR A 17 18.87 34.57 0.74
N LEU A 18 19.00 34.01 -0.46
CA LEU A 18 17.86 33.46 -1.22
C LEU A 18 17.20 32.28 -0.49
N SER A 19 17.99 31.41 0.15
CA SER A 19 17.45 30.28 0.92
C SER A 19 16.69 30.74 2.17
N PHE A 20 17.21 31.76 2.86
CA PHE A 20 16.52 32.39 4.01
C PHE A 20 15.22 33.08 3.62
N ILE A 21 15.17 33.79 2.49
CA ILE A 21 13.94 34.41 1.98
C ILE A 21 12.89 33.34 1.66
N LYS A 22 13.29 32.22 1.04
CA LYS A 22 12.39 31.10 0.75
C LYS A 22 11.81 30.48 2.02
N LEU A 23 12.62 30.37 3.08
CA LEU A 23 12.19 29.86 4.38
C LEU A 23 11.22 30.82 5.08
N LEU A 24 11.44 32.14 5.01
CA LEU A 24 10.53 33.15 5.56
C LEU A 24 9.17 33.18 4.84
N LEU A 25 9.16 32.96 3.51
CA LEU A 25 7.92 32.89 2.74
C LEU A 25 7.10 31.62 3.05
N LEU A 26 7.77 30.52 3.38
CA LEU A 26 7.13 29.27 3.81
C LEU A 26 6.52 29.37 5.22
N THR A 27 7.11 30.18 6.12
CA THR A 27 6.61 30.33 7.50
C THR A 27 5.55 31.43 7.67
N SER A 28 5.36 32.29 6.67
CA SER A 28 4.42 33.43 6.77
C SER A 28 2.99 33.11 6.32
N SER A 29 2.68 31.87 5.95
CA SER A 29 1.35 31.50 5.42
C SER A 29 0.57 30.60 6.37
N SER A 30 -0.06 31.17 7.40
CA SER A 30 -1.31 30.64 7.96
C SER A 30 -1.90 31.55 9.04
N SER A 31 -2.84 32.42 8.65
CA SER A 31 -3.93 32.87 9.52
C SER A 31 -5.19 33.08 8.70
N SER A 32 -6.10 32.12 8.76
CA SER A 32 -7.52 32.36 8.46
C SER A 32 -8.36 31.30 9.17
N SER A 33 -8.96 31.72 10.28
CA SER A 33 -10.10 31.08 10.91
C SER A 33 -11.35 31.39 10.10
N ALA A 34 -12.12 30.35 9.75
CA ALA A 34 -13.53 30.50 9.41
C ALA A 34 -14.25 29.21 9.81
N GLY A 35 -15.12 29.33 10.82
CA GLY A 35 -16.08 28.28 11.14
C GLY A 35 -17.10 28.15 10.02
N SER A 36 -17.43 26.92 9.67
CA SER A 36 -18.70 26.61 9.04
C SER A 36 -19.15 25.21 9.45
N THR A 37 -20.36 25.15 9.99
CA THR A 37 -21.13 23.93 10.18
C THR A 37 -21.57 23.42 8.81
N SER A 38 -21.13 22.23 8.41
CA SER A 38 -21.67 21.58 7.21
C SER A 38 -21.86 20.08 7.41
N ARG A 39 -23.01 19.62 6.92
CA ARG A 39 -23.55 18.26 6.98
C ARG A 39 -22.58 17.26 6.34
N SER A 40 -22.31 16.18 7.07
CA SER A 40 -21.54 15.02 6.66
C SER A 40 -22.11 14.41 5.37
N SER A 41 -21.34 14.47 4.28
CA SER A 41 -21.56 13.61 3.11
C SER A 41 -20.76 12.31 3.30
N PRO A 42 -21.24 11.15 2.83
CA PRO A 42 -20.53 9.89 3.01
C PRO A 42 -19.19 9.90 2.27
N ALA A 43 -18.14 9.39 2.93
CA ALA A 43 -16.74 9.38 2.49
C ALA A 43 -16.45 8.62 1.18
N TRP A 44 -17.47 8.04 0.55
CA TRP A 44 -17.41 7.24 -0.67
C TRP A 44 -17.42 8.08 -1.96
N ASP A 45 -17.98 9.30 -1.93
CA ASP A 45 -18.16 10.16 -3.11
C ASP A 45 -17.08 11.24 -3.29
N ALA A 46 -16.07 11.29 -2.42
CA ALA A 46 -15.03 12.32 -2.47
C ALA A 46 -14.02 12.08 -3.61
N VAL A 47 -14.49 12.21 -4.85
CA VAL A 47 -13.65 12.38 -6.03
C VAL A 47 -13.21 13.84 -6.07
N GLY A 48 -12.03 14.11 -5.51
CA GLY A 48 -11.15 15.22 -5.89
C GLY A 48 -11.65 16.64 -5.62
N GLY A 49 -11.05 17.29 -4.60
CA GLY A 49 -11.05 18.75 -4.49
C GLY A 49 -11.36 19.28 -3.09
N GLY A 50 -10.51 18.99 -2.10
CA GLY A 50 -10.64 19.58 -0.77
C GLY A 50 -9.38 19.39 0.06
N ASN A 51 -8.79 20.50 0.52
CA ASN A 51 -7.52 20.56 1.25
C ASN A 51 -7.67 20.17 2.74
N GLY A 52 -8.36 19.07 3.04
CA GLY A 52 -8.59 18.62 4.42
C GLY A 52 -8.97 17.15 4.49
N THR A 53 -8.10 16.33 5.09
CA THR A 53 -8.38 15.02 5.72
C THR A 53 -9.18 13.99 4.89
N ALA A 54 -8.99 13.94 3.58
CA ALA A 54 -9.49 12.84 2.74
C ALA A 54 -8.43 11.71 2.67
N ARG A 55 -8.86 10.45 2.73
CA ARG A 55 -8.01 9.28 2.45
C ARG A 55 -7.17 9.53 1.19
N SER A 56 -5.89 9.17 1.24
CA SER A 56 -4.90 9.39 0.19
C SER A 56 -5.32 8.71 -1.13
N ALA A 57 -6.08 9.41 -1.98
CA ALA A 57 -6.48 8.90 -3.28
C ALA A 57 -5.23 8.68 -4.16
N LEU A 58 -5.25 7.64 -5.01
CA LEU A 58 -4.17 7.39 -5.95
C LEU A 58 -4.16 8.49 -7.02
N ALA A 59 -2.98 9.05 -7.27
CA ALA A 59 -2.77 9.97 -8.39
C ALA A 59 -2.97 9.24 -9.72
N VAL A 60 -3.30 9.97 -10.77
CA VAL A 60 -3.58 9.40 -12.11
C VAL A 60 -2.45 8.49 -12.60
N LYS A 61 -1.19 8.89 -12.41
CA LYS A 61 -0.01 8.09 -12.80
C LYS A 61 0.19 6.82 -11.95
N GLU A 62 -0.21 6.86 -10.68
CA GLU A 62 -0.13 5.71 -9.76
C GLU A 62 -1.21 4.69 -10.13
N LEU A 63 -2.45 5.15 -10.32
CA LEU A 63 -3.55 4.32 -10.78
C LEU A 63 -3.28 3.72 -12.17
N ALA A 64 -2.68 4.49 -13.09
CA ALA A 64 -2.29 3.99 -14.40
C ALA A 64 -1.27 2.84 -14.30
N LEU A 65 -0.25 2.98 -13.43
CA LEU A 65 0.69 1.89 -13.17
C LEU A 65 -0.02 0.66 -12.60
N LEU A 66 -0.85 0.80 -11.55
CA LEU A 66 -1.62 -0.33 -10.99
C LEU A 66 -2.47 -1.04 -12.05
N ARG A 67 -3.20 -0.26 -12.86
CA ARG A 67 -4.03 -0.83 -13.94
C ARG A 67 -3.19 -1.60 -14.95
N SER A 68 -2.02 -1.11 -15.32
CA SER A 68 -1.11 -1.84 -16.24
C SER A 68 -0.59 -3.15 -15.64
N VAL A 69 -0.28 -3.17 -14.34
CA VAL A 69 0.17 -4.39 -13.65
C VAL A 69 -0.96 -5.42 -13.60
N VAL A 70 -2.17 -5.02 -13.20
CA VAL A 70 -3.32 -5.93 -13.16
C VAL A 70 -3.68 -6.40 -14.58
N ALA A 71 -3.73 -5.51 -15.57
CA ALA A 71 -4.05 -5.86 -16.95
C ALA A 71 -3.06 -6.87 -17.55
N ALA A 72 -1.76 -6.74 -17.24
CA ALA A 72 -0.73 -7.65 -17.74
C ALA A 72 -0.82 -9.06 -17.15
N ARG A 73 -1.52 -9.23 -16.03
CA ARG A 73 -1.71 -10.53 -15.36
C ARG A 73 -3.13 -11.09 -15.55
N ALA A 74 -4.10 -10.26 -15.93
CA ALA A 74 -5.51 -10.64 -15.97
C ALA A 74 -5.82 -11.69 -17.08
N PRO A 75 -6.78 -12.61 -16.85
CA PRO A 75 -7.50 -12.83 -15.59
C PRO A 75 -6.58 -13.45 -14.51
N CYS A 76 -6.58 -12.89 -13.31
CA CYS A 76 -5.70 -13.34 -12.23
C CYS A 76 -6.37 -13.39 -10.86
N ARG A 77 -5.64 -13.95 -9.89
CA ARG A 77 -5.96 -13.84 -8.46
C ARG A 77 -5.36 -12.54 -7.92
N LEU A 78 -6.21 -11.56 -7.71
CA LEU A 78 -5.88 -10.22 -7.20
C LEU A 78 -6.28 -10.07 -5.73
N LEU A 79 -5.31 -9.80 -4.86
CA LEU A 79 -5.56 -9.41 -3.47
C LEU A 79 -5.33 -7.92 -3.30
N VAL A 80 -6.26 -7.22 -2.66
CA VAL A 80 -6.14 -5.79 -2.36
C VAL A 80 -6.38 -5.58 -0.88
N PHE A 81 -5.36 -5.09 -0.17
CA PHE A 81 -5.53 -4.51 1.15
C PHE A 81 -5.84 -3.03 0.98
N GLY A 82 -6.94 -2.56 1.56
CA GLY A 82 -7.54 -1.28 1.25
C GLY A 82 -8.76 -1.43 0.34
N LEU A 83 -9.68 -0.48 0.43
CA LEU A 83 -10.91 -0.47 -0.36
C LEU A 83 -11.29 0.97 -0.68
N SER A 84 -11.35 1.28 -1.97
CA SER A 84 -11.76 2.58 -2.49
C SER A 84 -12.42 2.39 -3.86
N PRO A 85 -13.17 3.38 -4.36
CA PRO A 85 -13.75 3.30 -5.71
C PRO A 85 -12.70 3.06 -6.81
N GLN A 86 -11.50 3.67 -6.68
CA GLN A 86 -10.40 3.49 -7.63
C GLN A 86 -9.88 2.05 -7.63
N LEU A 87 -9.74 1.43 -6.46
CA LEU A 87 -9.31 0.03 -6.34
C LEU A 87 -10.41 -0.96 -6.75
N LEU A 88 -11.67 -0.65 -6.48
CA LEU A 88 -12.81 -1.46 -6.92
C LEU A 88 -12.89 -1.56 -8.45
N ALA A 89 -12.44 -0.51 -9.17
CA ALA A 89 -12.34 -0.54 -10.62
C ALA A 89 -11.30 -1.55 -11.15
N LEU A 90 -10.31 -1.95 -10.34
CA LEU A 90 -9.36 -3.02 -10.69
C LEU A 90 -10.05 -4.39 -10.72
N ALA A 91 -11.03 -4.63 -9.83
CA ALA A 91 -11.81 -5.87 -9.84
C ALA A 91 -12.60 -6.01 -11.14
N LYS A 92 -13.22 -4.92 -11.62
CA LYS A 92 -13.94 -4.89 -12.90
C LYS A 92 -13.02 -5.16 -14.10
N LEU A 93 -11.81 -4.57 -14.09
CA LEU A 93 -10.79 -4.83 -15.10
C LEU A 93 -10.40 -6.31 -15.13
N ASN A 94 -10.16 -6.90 -13.96
CA ASN A 94 -9.73 -8.29 -13.82
C ASN A 94 -10.81 -9.28 -14.25
N SER A 95 -12.06 -9.08 -13.80
CA SER A 95 -13.18 -9.98 -14.14
C SER A 95 -13.62 -9.88 -15.59
N GLY A 96 -13.39 -8.74 -16.26
CA GLY A 96 -13.65 -8.57 -17.69
C GLY A 96 -12.66 -9.29 -18.61
N ALA A 97 -11.53 -9.78 -18.10
CA ALA A 97 -10.45 -10.36 -18.91
C ALA A 97 -10.63 -11.86 -19.21
N GLY A 98 -11.55 -12.56 -18.53
CA GLY A 98 -11.83 -13.97 -18.81
C GLY A 98 -12.21 -14.77 -17.56
N ALA A 99 -12.46 -16.07 -17.76
CA ALA A 99 -12.73 -17.02 -16.68
C ALA A 99 -11.47 -17.22 -15.80
N GLY A 100 -11.66 -17.45 -14.50
CA GLY A 100 -10.57 -17.68 -13.53
C GLY A 100 -10.11 -16.44 -12.76
N ALA A 101 -10.65 -15.25 -13.08
CA ALA A 101 -10.43 -14.05 -12.29
C ALA A 101 -11.04 -14.20 -10.89
N ALA A 102 -10.25 -13.91 -9.86
CA ALA A 102 -10.71 -13.81 -8.48
C ALA A 102 -10.11 -12.57 -7.84
N THR A 103 -10.91 -11.80 -7.12
CA THR A 103 -10.46 -10.61 -6.41
C THR A 103 -10.91 -10.67 -4.97
N ALA A 104 -10.02 -10.39 -4.03
CA ALA A 104 -10.36 -10.23 -2.63
C ALA A 104 -9.91 -8.86 -2.14
N PHE A 105 -10.81 -8.13 -1.49
CA PHE A 105 -10.53 -6.90 -0.78
C PHE A 105 -10.47 -7.16 0.72
N VAL A 106 -9.54 -6.50 1.40
CA VAL A 106 -9.39 -6.53 2.85
C VAL A 106 -9.42 -5.10 3.35
N THR A 107 -10.38 -4.77 4.22
CA THR A 107 -10.56 -3.42 4.77
C THR A 107 -10.88 -3.47 6.26
N ASP A 108 -10.55 -2.43 7.02
CA ASP A 108 -10.99 -2.24 8.40
C ASP A 108 -12.31 -1.45 8.52
N SER A 109 -12.65 -0.69 7.48
CA SER A 109 -13.87 0.13 7.41
C SER A 109 -15.10 -0.72 7.08
N ALA A 110 -16.07 -0.74 7.99
CA ALA A 110 -17.38 -1.37 7.75
C ALA A 110 -18.12 -0.63 6.63
N ASP A 111 -18.11 0.69 6.70
CA ASP A 111 -18.82 1.57 5.77
C ASP A 111 -18.29 1.42 4.35
N ASP A 112 -16.96 1.32 4.17
CA ASP A 112 -16.37 1.12 2.85
C ASP A 112 -16.74 -0.26 2.30
N ALA A 113 -16.78 -1.28 3.16
CA ALA A 113 -17.16 -2.64 2.78
C ALA A 113 -18.62 -2.69 2.31
N ASP A 114 -19.52 -2.04 3.05
CA ASP A 114 -20.95 -2.01 2.71
C ASP A 114 -21.21 -1.16 1.47
N ALA A 115 -20.55 -0.01 1.33
CA ALA A 115 -20.61 0.81 0.11
C ALA A 115 -20.12 0.04 -1.12
N ALA A 116 -19.01 -0.69 -1.01
CA ALA A 116 -18.49 -1.49 -2.12
C ALA A 116 -19.43 -2.65 -2.49
N ARG A 117 -20.04 -3.34 -1.50
CA ARG A 117 -21.05 -4.37 -1.75
C ARG A 117 -22.25 -3.80 -2.50
N HIS A 118 -22.76 -2.65 -2.07
CA HIS A 118 -23.83 -1.96 -2.76
C HIS A 118 -23.44 -1.59 -4.20
N ALA A 119 -22.24 -1.04 -4.43
CA ALA A 119 -21.76 -0.69 -5.76
C ALA A 119 -21.61 -1.91 -6.70
N LEU A 120 -21.18 -3.06 -6.16
CA LEU A 120 -21.07 -4.30 -6.92
C LEU A 120 -22.45 -4.88 -7.29
N LEU A 121 -23.43 -4.78 -6.40
CA LEU A 121 -24.81 -5.21 -6.65
C LEU A 121 -25.51 -4.31 -7.67
N SER A 122 -25.40 -2.99 -7.52
CA SER A 122 -26.03 -2.01 -8.43
C SER A 122 -25.46 -2.05 -9.84
N GLY A 123 -24.20 -2.46 -10.01
CA GLY A 123 -23.59 -2.66 -11.34
C GLY A 123 -24.04 -3.94 -12.04
N ARG A 124 -24.80 -4.81 -11.36
CA ARG A 124 -25.27 -6.08 -11.88
C ARG A 124 -26.64 -5.85 -12.55
N GLY A 125 -26.63 -5.72 -13.88
CA GLY A 125 -27.89 -5.62 -14.65
C GLY A 125 -28.81 -6.81 -14.39
N ALA A 126 -30.13 -6.61 -14.53
CA ALA A 126 -31.20 -7.56 -14.19
C ALA A 126 -31.22 -8.90 -14.98
N GLY A 127 -30.14 -9.26 -15.67
CA GLY A 127 -30.01 -10.50 -16.45
C GLY A 127 -28.66 -11.23 -16.28
N ALA A 128 -27.78 -10.80 -15.38
CA ALA A 128 -26.51 -11.50 -15.14
C ALA A 128 -26.72 -12.68 -14.18
N GLY A 129 -26.71 -13.90 -14.72
CA GLY A 129 -26.81 -15.14 -13.97
C GLY A 129 -25.82 -15.25 -12.79
N SER A 130 -26.12 -16.19 -11.89
CA SER A 130 -25.45 -16.44 -10.60
C SER A 130 -23.90 -16.50 -10.67
N GLY A 131 -23.31 -16.89 -11.81
CA GLY A 131 -21.88 -17.23 -11.94
C GLY A 131 -20.84 -16.12 -11.74
N SER A 132 -21.22 -14.84 -11.58
CA SER A 132 -20.27 -13.72 -11.39
C SER A 132 -20.21 -13.20 -9.94
N ALA A 133 -21.05 -13.71 -9.02
CA ALA A 133 -21.09 -13.23 -7.63
C ALA A 133 -19.88 -13.70 -6.81
N ASP A 134 -19.24 -14.79 -7.24
CA ASP A 134 -18.10 -15.40 -6.56
C ASP A 134 -16.73 -14.79 -6.97
N ALA A 135 -16.70 -13.80 -7.87
CA ALA A 135 -15.44 -13.25 -8.39
C ALA A 135 -14.82 -12.18 -7.48
N VAL A 136 -15.60 -11.53 -6.60
CA VAL A 136 -15.11 -10.45 -5.72
C VAL A 136 -15.54 -10.69 -4.27
N ALA A 137 -14.58 -11.03 -3.41
CA ALA A 137 -14.78 -11.15 -1.97
C ALA A 137 -14.36 -9.85 -1.24
N ILE A 138 -15.08 -9.48 -0.17
CA ILE A 138 -14.74 -8.33 0.68
C ILE A 138 -14.71 -8.79 2.14
N HIS A 139 -13.53 -8.72 2.74
CA HIS A 139 -13.26 -9.18 4.10
C HIS A 139 -12.95 -8.01 5.03
N ARG A 140 -13.48 -8.08 6.25
CA ARG A 140 -13.09 -7.17 7.32
C ARG A 140 -11.85 -7.69 8.05
N ALA A 141 -10.85 -6.83 8.18
CA ALA A 141 -9.68 -7.07 9.01
C ALA A 141 -9.75 -6.28 10.32
N ARG A 142 -9.05 -6.77 11.34
CA ARG A 142 -8.72 -5.99 12.53
C ARG A 142 -7.21 -5.80 12.57
N TYR A 143 -6.78 -4.56 12.36
CA TYR A 143 -5.39 -4.16 12.52
C TYR A 143 -5.18 -3.71 13.96
N ARG A 144 -4.14 -4.22 14.62
CA ARG A 144 -3.88 -3.97 16.04
C ARG A 144 -2.81 -2.92 16.28
N ASP A 145 -1.88 -2.80 15.34
CA ASP A 145 -0.66 -2.01 15.49
C ASP A 145 -0.88 -0.58 14.99
N ALA A 146 -0.65 0.40 15.86
CA ALA A 146 -0.72 1.80 15.50
C ALA A 146 0.50 2.21 14.66
N ALA A 147 0.34 3.15 13.73
CA ALA A 147 1.42 3.60 12.84
C ALA A 147 2.67 4.10 13.61
N ALA A 148 2.49 4.72 14.78
CA ALA A 148 3.56 5.17 15.68
C ALA A 148 4.43 4.01 16.20
N GLU A 149 3.90 2.79 16.25
CA GLU A 149 4.61 1.61 16.76
C GLU A 149 5.50 0.95 15.71
N ALA A 150 5.54 1.48 14.49
CA ALA A 150 6.23 0.88 13.36
C ALA A 150 7.70 0.55 13.66
N TRP A 151 8.44 1.45 14.29
CA TRP A 151 9.84 1.22 14.62
C TRP A 151 10.06 0.19 15.72
N PRO A 152 9.41 0.30 16.91
CA PRO A 152 9.46 -0.76 17.91
C PRO A 152 9.10 -2.15 17.37
N LEU A 153 8.06 -2.24 16.53
CA LEU A 153 7.63 -3.50 15.92
C LEU A 153 8.68 -4.07 14.98
N LEU A 154 9.27 -3.24 14.12
CA LEU A 154 10.28 -3.67 13.17
C LEU A 154 11.53 -4.20 13.88
N ARG A 155 11.98 -3.51 14.94
CA ARG A 155 13.10 -3.98 15.77
C ARG A 155 12.81 -5.33 16.42
N ARG A 156 11.62 -5.52 16.99
CA ARG A 156 11.22 -6.80 17.59
C ARG A 156 11.13 -7.91 16.53
N ALA A 157 10.59 -7.60 15.35
CA ALA A 157 10.46 -8.55 14.26
C ALA A 157 11.83 -9.02 13.74
N ARG A 158 12.80 -8.11 13.59
CA ARG A 158 14.18 -8.45 13.19
C ARG A 158 14.87 -9.43 14.14
N GLY A 159 14.59 -9.33 15.44
CA GLY A 159 15.14 -10.23 16.45
C GLY A 159 14.39 -11.56 16.60
N SER A 160 13.24 -11.74 15.94
CA SER A 160 12.35 -12.88 16.16
C SER A 160 12.46 -13.91 15.04
N PRO A 161 12.86 -15.17 15.34
CA PRO A 161 12.82 -16.27 14.37
C PRO A 161 11.41 -16.50 13.78
N ALA A 162 10.36 -16.20 14.54
CA ALA A 162 8.98 -16.33 14.08
C ALA A 162 8.61 -15.35 12.95
N CYS A 163 9.36 -14.25 12.82
CA CYS A 163 9.19 -13.23 11.77
C CYS A 163 10.13 -13.40 10.58
N ARG A 164 10.90 -14.48 10.53
CA ARG A 164 11.65 -14.87 9.33
C ARG A 164 10.69 -15.23 8.19
N ARG A 165 11.27 -15.42 7.00
CA ARG A 165 10.52 -15.86 5.81
C ARG A 165 9.70 -17.12 6.16
N PRO A 166 8.37 -17.13 5.94
CA PRO A 166 7.57 -18.32 6.23
C PRO A 166 7.93 -19.48 5.30
N THR A 167 8.07 -20.69 5.86
CA THR A 167 8.31 -21.94 5.13
C THR A 167 7.01 -22.74 4.86
N GLY A 168 5.85 -22.11 5.06
CA GLY A 168 4.53 -22.71 4.89
C GLY A 168 3.42 -21.65 4.87
N THR A 169 2.19 -22.05 5.18
CA THR A 169 1.01 -21.18 5.15
C THR A 169 1.14 -20.00 6.13
N VAL A 170 0.94 -18.77 5.65
CA VAL A 170 1.02 -17.52 6.46
C VAL A 170 0.10 -17.57 7.68
N ARG A 171 -1.03 -18.30 7.58
CA ARG A 171 -1.98 -18.55 8.68
C ARG A 171 -1.36 -19.13 9.95
N LYS A 172 -0.29 -19.91 9.82
CA LYS A 172 0.41 -20.53 10.96
C LYS A 172 1.61 -19.70 11.45
N SER A 173 1.80 -18.50 10.92
CA SER A 173 2.91 -17.65 11.32
C SER A 173 2.79 -17.25 12.80
N GLY A 174 3.90 -17.39 13.53
CA GLY A 174 4.03 -16.87 14.88
C GLY A 174 4.49 -15.41 14.93
N CYS A 175 4.72 -14.77 13.77
CA CYS A 175 5.13 -13.37 13.75
C CYS A 175 3.99 -12.45 14.15
N PRO A 176 4.20 -11.50 15.10
CA PRO A 176 3.18 -10.53 15.47
C PRO A 176 2.68 -9.66 14.31
N LEU A 177 3.51 -9.45 13.28
CA LEU A 177 3.14 -8.69 12.08
C LEU A 177 2.20 -9.47 11.12
N ALA A 178 2.07 -10.79 11.27
CA ALA A 178 1.25 -11.58 10.38
C ALA A 178 -0.24 -11.39 10.68
N LEU A 179 -1.04 -11.06 9.65
CA LEU A 179 -2.49 -10.91 9.78
C LEU A 179 -3.22 -12.27 9.79
N THR A 180 -2.92 -13.10 10.79
CA THR A 180 -3.42 -14.49 10.89
C THR A 180 -4.93 -14.62 11.16
N SER A 181 -5.59 -13.52 11.53
CA SER A 181 -7.05 -13.47 11.70
C SER A 181 -7.83 -13.36 10.38
N LEU A 182 -7.15 -13.18 9.25
CA LEU A 182 -7.80 -13.15 7.94
C LEU A 182 -8.36 -14.52 7.56
N PRO A 183 -9.42 -14.57 6.73
CA PRO A 183 -10.01 -15.82 6.27
C PRO A 183 -9.02 -16.73 5.54
N ARG A 184 -9.26 -18.05 5.61
CA ARG A 184 -8.40 -19.06 4.97
C ARG A 184 -8.28 -18.86 3.47
N GLU A 185 -9.35 -18.43 2.80
CA GLU A 185 -9.32 -18.13 1.36
C GLU A 185 -8.36 -16.98 1.00
N VAL A 186 -8.02 -16.11 1.96
CA VAL A 186 -6.98 -15.09 1.79
C VAL A 186 -5.59 -15.67 2.07
N LEU A 187 -5.44 -16.37 3.20
CA LEU A 187 -4.13 -16.79 3.71
C LEU A 187 -3.56 -18.07 3.11
N ASP A 188 -4.41 -18.95 2.61
CA ASP A 188 -4.02 -20.25 2.02
C ASP A 188 -4.03 -20.19 0.47
N ALA A 189 -4.51 -19.09 -0.12
CA ALA A 189 -4.52 -18.90 -1.57
C ALA A 189 -3.16 -18.45 -2.13
N ARG A 190 -2.87 -18.87 -3.36
CA ARG A 190 -1.86 -18.23 -4.21
C ARG A 190 -2.44 -16.96 -4.82
N TRP A 191 -1.68 -15.86 -4.78
CA TRP A 191 -2.03 -14.59 -5.39
C TRP A 191 -1.05 -14.27 -6.51
N ASP A 192 -1.53 -13.72 -7.62
CA ASP A 192 -0.68 -13.30 -8.74
C ASP A 192 -0.30 -11.83 -8.62
N VAL A 193 -1.23 -11.01 -8.10
CA VAL A 193 -1.05 -9.59 -7.83
C VAL A 193 -1.55 -9.28 -6.41
N VAL A 194 -0.74 -8.57 -5.63
CA VAL A 194 -1.11 -8.05 -4.31
C VAL A 194 -0.95 -6.54 -4.29
N VAL A 195 -2.01 -5.82 -3.95
CA VAL A 195 -2.00 -4.36 -3.80
C VAL A 195 -2.13 -4.01 -2.32
N VAL A 196 -1.23 -3.18 -1.81
CA VAL A 196 -1.19 -2.68 -0.44
C VAL A 196 -1.54 -1.19 -0.45
N ASP A 197 -2.82 -0.92 -0.24
CA ASP A 197 -3.39 0.42 -0.04
C ASP A 197 -4.16 0.59 1.29
N GLY A 198 -3.97 -0.28 2.27
CA GLY A 198 -4.68 -0.19 3.55
C GLY A 198 -4.00 -0.96 4.68
N PRO A 199 -4.24 -0.60 5.96
CA PRO A 199 -5.12 0.48 6.46
C PRO A 199 -4.57 1.89 6.21
N SER A 200 -5.31 2.93 6.60
CA SER A 200 -4.98 4.35 6.32
C SER A 200 -3.64 4.78 6.94
N GLY A 201 -3.47 4.61 8.26
CA GLY A 201 -2.31 5.09 9.01
C GLY A 201 -2.05 6.59 8.80
N ALA A 202 -3.10 7.41 8.71
CA ALA A 202 -2.97 8.85 8.48
C ALA A 202 -2.56 9.58 9.76
N ALA A 203 -2.99 9.08 10.91
CA ALA A 203 -2.56 9.54 12.23
C ALA A 203 -1.64 8.52 12.93
N PRO A 204 -0.78 8.96 13.88
CA PRO A 204 0.14 8.06 14.58
C PRO A 204 -0.55 6.93 15.38
N ASP A 205 -1.74 7.18 15.90
CA ASP A 205 -2.56 6.25 16.69
C ASP A 205 -3.49 5.39 15.82
N GLU A 206 -3.66 5.74 14.55
CA GLU A 206 -4.40 4.91 13.59
C GLU A 206 -3.62 3.65 13.21
N PRO A 207 -4.32 2.58 12.81
CA PRO A 207 -3.65 1.37 12.34
C PRO A 207 -2.75 1.63 11.14
N GLY A 208 -1.51 1.13 11.21
CA GLY A 208 -0.51 1.29 10.17
C GLY A 208 -0.39 0.07 9.23
N ARG A 209 0.33 0.24 8.10
CA ARG A 209 0.49 -0.80 7.07
C ARG A 209 1.58 -1.84 7.36
N MET A 210 2.18 -1.82 8.55
CA MET A 210 3.25 -2.74 8.94
C MET A 210 2.88 -4.21 8.72
N GLY A 211 1.76 -4.64 9.32
CA GLY A 211 1.29 -6.01 9.21
C GLY A 211 0.82 -6.37 7.80
N THR A 212 0.23 -5.42 7.08
CA THR A 212 -0.18 -5.62 5.69
C THR A 212 1.03 -5.87 4.78
N ILE A 213 2.07 -5.05 4.85
CA ILE A 213 3.27 -5.19 4.01
C ILE A 213 3.99 -6.51 4.32
N TYR A 214 4.14 -6.85 5.61
CA TYR A 214 4.70 -8.15 6.02
C TYR A 214 3.87 -9.31 5.45
N THR A 215 2.55 -9.27 5.61
CA THR A 215 1.65 -10.34 5.14
C THR A 215 1.68 -10.48 3.63
N ALA A 216 1.71 -9.37 2.88
CA ALA A 216 1.85 -9.39 1.42
C ALA A 216 3.18 -10.04 0.99
N ALA A 217 4.29 -9.64 1.62
CA ALA A 217 5.60 -10.22 1.36
C ALA A 217 5.69 -11.71 1.69
N ALA A 218 5.03 -12.12 2.79
CA ALA A 218 4.92 -13.50 3.24
C ALA A 218 4.10 -14.34 2.24
N LEU A 219 2.92 -13.87 1.83
CA LEU A 219 2.08 -14.53 0.84
C LEU A 219 2.79 -14.69 -0.52
N ALA A 220 3.49 -13.64 -0.97
CA ALA A 220 4.25 -13.65 -2.22
C ALA A 220 5.38 -14.71 -2.24
N ARG A 221 5.84 -15.17 -1.07
CA ARG A 221 6.94 -16.14 -0.92
C ARG A 221 6.51 -17.51 -0.40
N ALA A 222 5.28 -17.64 0.14
CA ALA A 222 4.80 -18.84 0.82
C ALA A 222 4.56 -20.03 -0.13
N VAL A 223 4.35 -19.77 -1.42
CA VAL A 223 4.12 -20.82 -2.42
C VAL A 223 5.43 -21.11 -3.16
N ALA A 224 6.01 -22.28 -2.91
CA ALA A 224 7.17 -22.77 -3.64
C ALA A 224 6.77 -23.24 -5.06
N GLY A 225 7.60 -22.93 -6.06
CA GLY A 225 7.38 -23.38 -7.43
C GLY A 225 6.16 -22.75 -8.10
N GLY A 226 6.34 -21.60 -8.75
CA GLY A 226 5.28 -20.92 -9.49
C GLY A 226 5.78 -19.64 -10.15
N GLU A 227 4.90 -18.95 -10.87
CA GLU A 227 5.25 -17.64 -11.42
C GLU A 227 5.47 -16.60 -10.32
N ALA A 228 6.22 -15.56 -10.66
CA ALA A 228 6.44 -14.42 -9.79
C ALA A 228 5.11 -13.72 -9.42
N VAL A 229 5.10 -13.16 -8.21
CA VAL A 229 3.98 -12.38 -7.67
C VAL A 229 4.32 -10.91 -7.78
N ASP A 230 3.43 -10.12 -8.39
CA ASP A 230 3.56 -8.67 -8.44
C ASP A 230 2.97 -8.06 -7.16
N VAL A 231 3.74 -7.26 -6.43
CA VAL A 231 3.29 -6.58 -5.21
C VAL A 231 3.41 -5.09 -5.40
N ALA A 232 2.31 -4.35 -5.24
CA ALA A 232 2.31 -2.89 -5.30
C ALA A 232 2.00 -2.29 -3.93
N VAL A 233 2.81 -1.31 -3.49
CA VAL A 233 2.66 -0.63 -2.20
C VAL A 233 2.49 0.87 -2.43
N HIS A 234 1.41 1.44 -1.91
CA HIS A 234 1.10 2.87 -2.01
C HIS A 234 1.57 3.63 -0.75
N ASP A 235 1.65 4.97 -0.85
CA ASP A 235 2.17 5.89 0.18
C ASP A 235 3.61 5.62 0.66
N VAL A 236 4.49 5.13 -0.21
CA VAL A 236 5.92 4.85 0.12
C VAL A 236 6.77 6.11 0.34
N ASP A 237 6.18 7.29 0.11
CA ASP A 237 6.74 8.55 0.55
C ASP A 237 6.76 8.65 2.09
N ARG A 238 5.82 8.00 2.78
CA ARG A 238 5.82 7.87 4.24
C ARG A 238 6.87 6.87 4.74
N THR A 239 7.37 7.14 5.94
CA THR A 239 8.46 6.40 6.57
C THR A 239 8.11 4.93 6.82
N VAL A 240 6.89 4.66 7.31
CA VAL A 240 6.44 3.31 7.69
C VAL A 240 6.43 2.39 6.48
N GLU A 241 5.71 2.77 5.42
CA GLU A 241 5.57 2.01 4.19
C GLU A 241 6.92 1.79 3.52
N ARG A 242 7.76 2.83 3.47
CA ARG A 242 9.10 2.74 2.91
C ARG A 242 9.97 1.72 3.62
N TRP A 243 10.06 1.79 4.94
CA TRP A 243 10.90 0.91 5.73
C TRP A 243 10.44 -0.54 5.64
N TYR A 244 9.14 -0.79 5.76
CA TYR A 244 8.59 -2.13 5.71
C TYR A 244 8.64 -2.73 4.29
N ALA A 245 8.46 -1.92 3.24
CA ALA A 245 8.61 -2.38 1.86
C ALA A 245 10.05 -2.80 1.59
N TRP A 246 11.04 -2.00 1.99
CA TRP A 246 12.43 -2.39 1.85
C TRP A 246 12.82 -3.61 2.69
N GLU A 247 12.31 -3.73 3.91
CA GLU A 247 12.62 -4.87 4.77
C GLU A 247 12.08 -6.20 4.22
N TYR A 248 10.85 -6.20 3.70
CA TYR A 248 10.14 -7.45 3.40
C TYR A 248 9.94 -7.72 1.90
N LEU A 249 9.90 -6.68 1.06
CA LEU A 249 9.79 -6.84 -0.40
C LEU A 249 11.15 -6.75 -1.10
N CYS A 250 12.16 -6.17 -0.44
CA CYS A 250 13.55 -6.05 -0.90
C CYS A 250 13.75 -5.11 -2.09
N GLN A 251 14.79 -4.30 -2.01
CA GLN A 251 15.12 -3.33 -3.05
C GLN A 251 15.40 -3.97 -4.41
N ASP A 252 16.07 -5.13 -4.43
CA ASP A 252 16.41 -5.84 -5.66
C ASP A 252 15.18 -6.33 -6.44
N ASN A 253 14.01 -6.42 -5.79
CA ASN A 253 12.77 -6.80 -6.44
C ASN A 253 11.96 -5.61 -6.96
N LEU A 254 12.41 -4.36 -6.77
CA LEU A 254 11.69 -3.18 -7.24
C LEU A 254 11.76 -3.09 -8.78
N VAL A 255 10.60 -3.14 -9.43
CA VAL A 255 10.48 -3.08 -10.90
C VAL A 255 10.13 -1.66 -11.36
N ALA A 256 9.26 -0.97 -10.63
CA ALA A 256 8.84 0.37 -11.00
C ALA A 256 8.48 1.22 -9.78
N ALA A 257 8.71 2.52 -9.90
CA ALA A 257 8.24 3.54 -8.96
C ALA A 257 7.55 4.67 -9.72
N LYS A 258 6.33 5.02 -9.33
CA LYS A 258 5.58 6.14 -9.92
C LYS A 258 4.87 6.91 -8.80
N GLY A 259 5.26 8.17 -8.58
CA GLY A 259 4.73 8.93 -7.45
C GLY A 259 5.04 8.24 -6.13
N ARG A 260 4.01 7.97 -5.36
CA ARG A 260 4.04 7.30 -4.05
C ARG A 260 3.76 5.80 -4.13
N LEU A 261 3.68 5.25 -5.34
CA LEU A 261 3.45 3.84 -5.57
C LEU A 261 4.75 3.16 -6.02
N TRP A 262 5.12 2.10 -5.31
CA TRP A 262 6.18 1.16 -5.71
C TRP A 262 5.58 -0.16 -6.16
N HIS A 263 6.16 -0.75 -7.19
CA HIS A 263 5.80 -2.06 -7.73
C HIS A 263 7.03 -2.97 -7.69
N PHE A 264 6.85 -4.11 -7.04
CA PHE A 264 7.84 -5.16 -6.84
C PHE A 264 7.41 -6.42 -7.59
N ARG A 265 8.39 -7.22 -8.02
CA ARG A 265 8.15 -8.56 -8.56
C ARG A 265 8.94 -9.59 -7.77
N ILE A 266 8.22 -10.42 -7.04
CA ILE A 266 8.80 -11.42 -6.14
C ILE A 266 8.78 -12.78 -6.84
N ALA A 267 9.94 -13.28 -7.24
CA ALA A 267 10.04 -14.60 -7.83
C ALA A 267 9.79 -15.71 -6.78
N ALA A 268 9.07 -16.77 -7.16
CA ALA A 268 8.84 -17.91 -6.29
C ALA A 268 10.18 -18.56 -5.90
N GLY A 269 10.40 -18.78 -4.61
CA GLY A 269 11.65 -19.37 -4.14
C GLY A 269 12.85 -18.40 -4.06
N ALA A 270 12.77 -17.19 -4.60
CA ALA A 270 13.91 -16.26 -4.62
C ALA A 270 14.29 -15.73 -3.23
N GLY A 271 15.57 -15.44 -3.06
CA GLY A 271 16.18 -14.98 -1.82
C GLY A 271 16.58 -16.10 -0.87
N PRO A 272 17.10 -15.76 0.32
CA PRO A 272 17.54 -16.73 1.32
C PRO A 272 16.39 -17.63 1.81
N THR A 273 16.74 -18.81 2.33
CA THR A 273 15.75 -19.75 2.87
C THR A 273 15.12 -19.28 4.17
N ASP A 274 15.82 -18.45 4.95
CA ASP A 274 15.41 -18.00 6.29
C ASP A 274 15.31 -16.47 6.42
N ALA A 275 15.43 -15.73 5.33
CA ALA A 275 15.29 -14.27 5.30
C ALA A 275 14.49 -13.80 4.07
N PHE A 276 13.94 -12.58 4.15
CA PHE A 276 13.20 -12.00 3.02
C PHE A 276 14.13 -11.49 1.92
N CYS A 277 15.25 -10.85 2.32
CA CYS A 277 16.19 -10.18 1.44
C CYS A 277 17.60 -10.75 1.60
N SER A 278 18.37 -10.74 0.50
CA SER A 278 19.75 -11.23 0.47
C SER A 278 20.75 -10.25 1.11
N ILE A 279 20.43 -8.97 1.10
CA ILE A 279 21.19 -7.91 1.75
C ILE A 279 20.72 -7.82 3.21
N GLY A 280 21.62 -7.47 4.12
CA GLY A 280 21.32 -7.27 5.54
C GLY A 280 20.18 -6.26 5.78
N PRO A 281 19.66 -6.20 7.02
CA PRO A 281 18.47 -5.41 7.34
C PRO A 281 18.64 -3.95 6.92
N VAL A 282 17.54 -3.33 6.48
CA VAL A 282 17.52 -1.93 6.03
C VAL A 282 18.09 -1.03 7.12
N GLN A 283 19.12 -0.24 6.79
CA GLN A 283 19.61 0.78 7.70
C GLN A 283 18.56 1.88 7.80
N ILE A 284 18.03 2.02 9.01
CA ILE A 284 17.09 3.06 9.36
C ILE A 284 17.91 4.13 10.06
N LEU A 285 18.20 5.20 9.31
CA LEU A 285 18.86 6.41 9.80
C LEU A 285 17.82 7.35 10.41
#